data_AF-A0A8S1YMF1-F1
#
_entry.id   AF-A0A8S1YMF1-F1
#
_cell.length_a   1.000
_cell.length_b   1.000
_cell.length_c   1.000
_cell.angle_alpha   90.00
_cell.angle_beta   90.00
_cell.angle_gamma   90.00
#
_symmetry.space_group_name_H-M   'P 1'
#
loop_
_entity.id
_entity.type
_entity.pdbx_description
1 polymer ?
#
loop_
_entity_poly.entity_id
_entity_poly.type
_entity_poly.pdbx_seq_one_letter_code
_entity_poly.pdbx_strand_id
1 'polypeptide(L)'
;MIPFIIGPQNPPKYQTCITLITLFLILQIVQSKILAHSESFTTINGWQVISNNAHDSRIITCGASNVLFIHNQSPVEYSAMYFKTYEIQPHYKIEAEFNFWTIDYWNANYFIVYCDTLVAHASFYSTTSTTNLCAVSNLYDESFLINFQKFHYGSTVSISFLSSSEKFGISDFKLYIHECPQLDVIHAMIKVSFDSRSMSTINTMKGWSTNDIVSTLVGNIVDISYHKFTGNSITKEITLNQHEAISVYIRVMVFNSDSTKIYIKIDDVLISTTSYTDG
;
A
#
# COMPACT_ATOMS: atom_id res chain seq x y z
N MET A 1 -18.31 -2.16 41.30
CA MET A 1 -19.27 -2.75 42.27
C MET A 1 -20.45 -3.29 41.47
N ILE A 2 -21.12 -4.36 41.92
CA ILE A 2 -21.96 -5.31 41.16
C ILE A 2 -23.12 -5.77 42.10
N PRO A 3 -24.32 -6.29 41.71
CA PRO A 3 -24.97 -6.51 40.38
C PRO A 3 -26.40 -5.90 40.26
N PHE A 4 -27.14 -6.24 39.18
CA PHE A 4 -28.59 -6.58 39.26
C PHE A 4 -29.00 -7.64 38.21
N ILE A 5 -30.00 -8.49 38.53
CA ILE A 5 -30.48 -9.72 37.80
C ILE A 5 -31.92 -10.04 38.33
N ILE A 6 -32.86 -10.90 37.83
CA ILE A 6 -32.90 -12.07 36.90
C ILE A 6 -34.28 -12.19 36.18
N GLY A 7 -34.30 -12.53 34.87
CA GLY A 7 -35.32 -13.44 34.25
C GLY A 7 -36.69 -12.87 33.81
N PRO A 8 -37.59 -13.71 33.20
CA PRO A 8 -37.51 -15.18 33.08
C PRO A 8 -37.74 -15.82 31.67
N GLN A 9 -37.20 -17.04 31.51
CA GLN A 9 -37.71 -18.29 30.86
C GLN A 9 -38.54 -18.32 29.54
N ASN A 10 -38.21 -19.32 28.71
CA ASN A 10 -38.85 -19.83 27.47
C ASN A 10 -39.83 -21.02 27.76
N PRO A 11 -40.47 -21.71 26.78
CA PRO A 11 -40.77 -21.46 25.34
C PRO A 11 -42.27 -21.64 24.98
N PRO A 12 -42.64 -21.74 23.68
CA PRO A 12 -43.38 -22.95 23.24
C PRO A 12 -42.78 -23.66 22.01
N LYS A 13 -43.25 -24.88 21.69
CA LYS A 13 -42.77 -25.72 20.57
C LYS A 13 -43.81 -25.91 19.46
N TYR A 14 -43.47 -25.53 18.22
CA TYR A 14 -43.89 -26.15 16.94
C TYR A 14 -42.82 -25.72 15.91
N GLN A 15 -41.94 -26.56 15.37
CA GLN A 15 -42.06 -27.85 14.66
C GLN A 15 -42.34 -27.71 13.15
N THR A 16 -41.27 -27.30 12.44
CA THR A 16 -40.80 -27.91 11.18
C THR A 16 -41.77 -28.07 10.00
N CYS A 17 -41.92 -27.04 9.14
CA CYS A 17 -42.34 -27.25 7.74
C CYS A 17 -41.96 -26.13 6.73
N ILE A 18 -41.00 -25.24 7.01
CA ILE A 18 -40.59 -24.15 6.10
C ILE A 18 -39.06 -24.07 6.01
N THR A 19 -38.43 -25.15 5.53
CA THR A 19 -36.96 -25.25 5.47
C THR A 19 -36.40 -25.99 4.25
N LEU A 20 -37.21 -26.23 3.20
CA LEU A 20 -36.82 -27.10 2.07
C LEU A 20 -37.15 -26.57 0.65
N ILE A 21 -37.69 -25.35 0.50
CA ILE A 21 -38.07 -24.79 -0.82
C ILE A 21 -37.19 -23.59 -1.23
N THR A 22 -36.68 -22.81 -0.28
CA THR A 22 -35.73 -21.71 -0.55
C THR A 22 -34.28 -22.15 -0.77
N LEU A 23 -33.96 -23.44 -0.56
CA LEU A 23 -32.60 -23.98 -0.74
C LEU A 23 -32.25 -24.34 -2.21
N PHE A 24 -33.24 -24.29 -3.12
CA PHE A 24 -33.09 -24.83 -4.49
C PHE A 24 -33.00 -23.76 -5.60
N LEU A 25 -32.95 -22.47 -5.27
CA LEU A 25 -33.00 -21.38 -6.27
C LEU A 25 -31.86 -20.34 -6.21
N ILE A 26 -30.86 -20.52 -5.33
CA ILE A 26 -29.62 -19.73 -5.36
C ILE A 26 -28.39 -20.66 -5.43
N LEU A 27 -28.46 -21.62 -6.35
CA LEU A 27 -27.25 -22.21 -6.96
C LEU A 27 -26.90 -21.46 -8.26
N GLN A 28 -27.04 -20.13 -8.24
CA GLN A 28 -26.27 -19.26 -9.11
C GLN A 28 -24.81 -19.58 -8.83
N ILE A 29 -24.09 -20.12 -9.83
CA ILE A 29 -22.65 -20.37 -9.71
C ILE A 29 -22.01 -18.99 -9.57
N VAL A 30 -21.63 -18.62 -8.35
CA VAL A 30 -21.05 -17.31 -8.05
C VAL A 30 -19.62 -17.28 -8.61
N GLN A 31 -19.53 -16.99 -9.91
CA GLN A 31 -18.28 -16.73 -10.58
C GLN A 31 -17.67 -15.48 -9.97
N SER A 32 -16.56 -15.63 -9.24
CA SER A 32 -15.76 -14.48 -8.81
C SER A 32 -15.24 -13.78 -10.07
N LYS A 33 -15.78 -12.60 -10.33
CA LYS A 33 -15.36 -11.79 -11.44
C LYS A 33 -13.96 -11.24 -11.13
N ILE A 34 -13.05 -11.40 -12.07
CA ILE A 34 -11.73 -10.77 -12.03
C ILE A 34 -11.86 -9.43 -12.74
N LEU A 35 -11.72 -8.34 -11.99
CA LEU A 35 -11.49 -7.01 -12.58
C LEU A 35 -9.97 -6.83 -12.72
N ALA A 36 -9.52 -6.32 -13.87
CA ALA A 36 -8.10 -6.13 -14.15
C ALA A 36 -7.82 -4.68 -14.57
N HIS A 37 -6.83 -4.06 -13.93
CA HIS A 37 -6.13 -2.89 -14.46
C HIS A 37 -4.87 -3.38 -15.19
N SER A 38 -4.50 -2.76 -16.31
CA SER A 38 -3.30 -3.13 -17.07
C SER A 38 -2.66 -1.92 -17.74
N GLU A 39 -1.32 -1.84 -17.70
CA GLU A 39 -0.55 -0.67 -18.11
C GLU A 39 0.69 -1.09 -18.91
N SER A 40 0.67 -0.80 -20.21
CA SER A 40 1.80 -0.94 -21.15
C SER A 40 2.64 0.34 -21.27
N PHE A 41 2.57 1.21 -20.25
CA PHE A 41 3.40 2.39 -20.03
C PHE A 41 3.64 3.28 -21.28
N THR A 42 2.59 3.61 -22.03
CA THR A 42 2.67 4.66 -23.07
C THR A 42 2.82 6.07 -22.48
N THR A 43 2.46 6.23 -21.20
CA THR A 43 2.71 7.41 -20.37
C THR A 43 2.97 6.96 -18.92
N ILE A 44 3.41 7.87 -18.05
CA ILE A 44 3.60 7.61 -16.61
C ILE A 44 2.26 7.33 -15.89
N ASN A 45 1.11 7.72 -16.46
CA ASN A 45 -0.23 7.27 -16.07
C ASN A 45 -0.54 7.30 -14.54
N GLY A 46 -0.15 8.36 -13.84
CA GLY A 46 -0.41 8.52 -12.40
C GLY A 46 0.45 7.64 -11.48
N TRP A 47 1.48 6.96 -12.00
CA TRP A 47 2.60 6.53 -11.15
C TRP A 47 3.39 7.75 -10.69
N GLN A 48 3.90 7.69 -9.47
CA GLN A 48 4.59 8.80 -8.82
C GLN A 48 5.95 8.35 -8.29
N VAL A 49 6.91 9.27 -8.28
CA VAL A 49 8.25 9.04 -7.74
C VAL A 49 8.44 9.86 -6.48
N ILE A 50 8.85 9.19 -5.41
CA ILE A 50 9.43 9.84 -4.23
C ILE A 50 10.94 9.63 -4.33
N SER A 51 11.71 10.71 -4.35
CA SER A 51 13.16 10.67 -4.16
C SER A 51 13.62 11.92 -3.42
N ASN A 52 14.67 11.76 -2.62
CA ASN A 52 15.29 12.87 -1.87
C ASN A 52 16.29 13.66 -2.73
N ASN A 53 16.62 13.17 -3.93
CA ASN A 53 17.71 13.67 -4.77
C ASN A 53 17.27 13.87 -6.23
N ALA A 54 18.22 14.32 -7.06
CA ALA A 54 18.02 14.42 -8.50
C ALA A 54 17.74 13.02 -9.09
N HIS A 55 16.71 12.92 -9.91
CA HIS A 55 16.32 11.70 -10.58
C HIS A 55 15.76 12.00 -11.97
N ASP A 56 15.93 11.05 -12.89
CA ASP A 56 15.25 11.02 -14.17
C ASP A 56 14.19 9.91 -14.09
N SER A 57 12.92 10.28 -14.25
CA SER A 57 11.79 9.35 -14.29
C SER A 57 10.97 9.62 -15.55
N ARG A 58 10.89 8.60 -16.40
CA ARG A 58 10.22 8.67 -17.70
C ARG A 58 9.90 7.29 -18.24
N ILE A 59 9.14 7.27 -19.33
CA ILE A 59 9.04 6.10 -20.18
C ILE A 59 10.27 6.02 -21.07
N ILE A 60 10.87 4.83 -21.15
CA ILE A 60 11.88 4.47 -22.15
C ILE A 60 11.41 3.22 -22.91
N THR A 61 12.00 2.94 -24.06
CA THR A 61 11.79 1.66 -24.76
C THR A 61 12.97 0.73 -24.48
N CYS A 62 12.67 -0.50 -24.08
CA CYS A 62 13.63 -1.58 -23.89
C CYS A 62 13.24 -2.77 -24.75
N GLY A 63 13.98 -3.02 -25.84
CA GLY A 63 13.61 -4.00 -26.85
C GLY A 63 12.24 -3.70 -27.46
N ALA A 64 11.23 -4.50 -27.11
CA ALA A 64 9.84 -4.34 -27.56
C ALA A 64 8.89 -3.79 -26.48
N SER A 65 9.34 -3.61 -25.23
CA SER A 65 8.53 -3.13 -24.11
C SER A 65 8.76 -1.64 -23.84
N ASN A 66 7.72 -0.94 -23.41
CA ASN A 66 7.87 0.37 -22.77
C ASN A 66 8.08 0.16 -21.28
N VAL A 67 9.14 0.74 -20.74
CA VAL A 67 9.55 0.62 -19.34
C VAL A 67 9.37 1.96 -18.65
N LEU A 68 8.62 1.96 -17.54
CA LEU A 68 8.61 3.06 -16.59
C LEU A 68 9.91 2.99 -15.78
N PHE A 69 10.84 3.89 -16.07
CA PHE A 69 12.25 3.83 -15.68
C PHE A 69 12.62 4.90 -14.67
N ILE A 70 13.38 4.55 -13.64
CA ILE A 70 14.07 5.48 -12.73
C ILE A 70 15.58 5.39 -13.00
N HIS A 71 16.21 6.56 -13.11
CA HIS A 71 17.62 6.75 -12.82
C HIS A 71 17.74 7.69 -11.61
N ASN A 72 18.04 7.11 -10.46
CA ASN A 72 18.28 7.79 -9.19
C ASN A 72 19.74 8.23 -9.12
N GLN A 73 20.02 9.54 -9.19
CA GLN A 73 21.40 10.08 -9.28
C GLN A 73 22.02 10.25 -7.88
N SER A 74 21.85 9.24 -7.04
CA SER A 74 22.05 9.30 -5.60
C SER A 74 22.93 8.12 -5.15
N PRO A 75 24.07 8.36 -4.49
CA PRO A 75 24.96 7.30 -3.99
C PRO A 75 24.41 6.60 -2.74
N VAL A 76 23.14 6.85 -2.37
CA VAL A 76 22.46 6.27 -1.21
C VAL A 76 21.45 5.25 -1.72
N GLU A 77 21.57 4.00 -1.29
CA GLU A 77 20.60 2.93 -1.62
C GLU A 77 19.17 3.32 -1.20
N TYR A 78 18.15 2.78 -1.87
CA TYR A 78 16.73 2.97 -1.53
C TYR A 78 16.22 4.43 -1.57
N SER A 79 16.99 5.38 -2.08
CA SER A 79 16.65 6.81 -2.10
C SER A 79 15.73 7.26 -3.25
N ALA A 80 15.14 6.31 -4.00
CA ALA A 80 14.05 6.54 -4.95
C ALA A 80 13.03 5.39 -4.95
N MET A 81 11.73 5.73 -4.95
CA MET A 81 10.60 4.81 -4.91
C MET A 81 9.56 5.17 -5.98
N TYR A 82 9.10 4.17 -6.74
CA TYR A 82 7.85 4.28 -7.52
C TYR A 82 6.67 3.89 -6.65
N PHE A 83 5.52 4.58 -6.77
CA PHE A 83 4.27 4.09 -6.21
C PHE A 83 3.04 4.53 -7.03
N LYS A 84 1.93 3.82 -6.85
CA LYS A 84 0.60 4.19 -7.32
C LYS A 84 -0.48 3.59 -6.42
N THR A 85 -1.54 4.37 -6.17
CA THR A 85 -2.73 3.93 -5.42
C THR A 85 -3.90 3.71 -6.39
N TYR A 86 -4.66 2.64 -6.17
CA TYR A 86 -5.84 2.28 -6.95
C TYR A 86 -7.05 2.25 -6.02
N GLU A 87 -8.12 2.97 -6.36
CA GLU A 87 -9.45 2.75 -5.75
C GLU A 87 -10.07 1.48 -6.34
N ILE A 88 -10.55 0.57 -5.49
CA ILE A 88 -10.95 -0.78 -5.89
C ILE A 88 -12.22 -1.25 -5.19
N GLN A 89 -13.06 -1.96 -5.96
CA GLN A 89 -14.35 -2.48 -5.50
C GLN A 89 -14.20 -3.56 -4.42
N PRO A 90 -15.24 -3.87 -3.62
CA PRO A 90 -15.16 -4.88 -2.55
C PRO A 90 -14.67 -6.25 -3.02
N HIS A 91 -13.59 -6.71 -2.42
CA HIS A 91 -12.83 -7.91 -2.79
C HIS A 91 -12.21 -8.55 -1.54
N TYR A 92 -11.66 -9.75 -1.70
CA TYR A 92 -10.97 -10.50 -0.63
C TYR A 92 -9.50 -10.80 -0.93
N LYS A 93 -9.12 -10.77 -2.22
CA LYS A 93 -7.77 -11.05 -2.71
C LYS A 93 -7.45 -10.11 -3.87
N ILE A 94 -6.19 -9.68 -3.95
CA ILE A 94 -5.61 -9.09 -5.15
C ILE A 94 -4.42 -9.94 -5.62
N GLU A 95 -4.08 -9.76 -6.88
CA GLU A 95 -2.96 -10.40 -7.55
C GLU A 95 -2.33 -9.38 -8.51
N ALA A 96 -1.01 -9.27 -8.51
CA ALA A 96 -0.30 -8.34 -9.38
C ALA A 96 0.80 -9.08 -10.14
N GLU A 97 1.00 -8.66 -11.39
CA GLU A 97 1.97 -9.23 -12.34
C GLU A 97 2.64 -8.09 -13.11
N PHE A 98 3.96 -8.12 -13.26
CA PHE A 98 4.72 -7.13 -14.04
C PHE A 98 6.11 -7.67 -14.40
N ASN A 99 6.71 -7.11 -15.45
CA ASN A 99 8.11 -7.34 -15.76
C ASN A 99 8.95 -6.30 -15.01
N PHE A 100 9.85 -6.75 -14.13
CA PHE A 100 10.86 -5.93 -13.48
C PHE A 100 12.12 -5.86 -14.35
N TRP A 101 12.67 -4.67 -14.54
CA TRP A 101 13.84 -4.44 -15.38
C TRP A 101 15.05 -4.00 -14.56
N THR A 102 16.12 -4.79 -14.61
CA THR A 102 17.47 -4.40 -14.19
C THR A 102 18.17 -3.79 -15.39
N ILE A 103 18.59 -2.54 -15.28
CA ILE A 103 19.11 -1.73 -16.37
C ILE A 103 20.54 -1.30 -16.03
N ASP A 104 21.46 -1.41 -16.98
CA ASP A 104 22.91 -1.31 -16.74
C ASP A 104 23.40 -2.39 -15.75
N TYR A 105 24.62 -2.28 -15.24
CA TYR A 105 25.23 -3.30 -14.36
C TYR A 105 24.55 -3.44 -12.98
N TRP A 106 24.16 -4.66 -12.61
CA TRP A 106 23.67 -5.03 -11.27
C TRP A 106 24.50 -6.17 -10.66
N ASN A 107 24.82 -6.06 -9.37
CA ASN A 107 25.59 -7.05 -8.63
C ASN A 107 25.08 -7.19 -7.19
N ALA A 108 24.20 -8.17 -6.98
CA ALA A 108 23.51 -8.41 -5.70
C ALA A 108 22.79 -7.17 -5.15
N ASN A 109 22.25 -6.34 -6.05
CA ASN A 109 21.37 -5.23 -5.67
C ASN A 109 19.99 -5.79 -5.29
N TYR A 110 19.32 -5.13 -4.36
CA TYR A 110 18.05 -5.59 -3.81
C TYR A 110 16.88 -4.86 -4.47
N PHE A 111 15.77 -5.57 -4.67
CA PHE A 111 14.52 -5.01 -5.15
C PHE A 111 13.36 -5.48 -4.27
N ILE A 112 12.53 -4.53 -3.83
CA ILE A 112 11.43 -4.73 -2.90
C ILE A 112 10.15 -4.19 -3.52
N VAL A 113 9.08 -4.96 -3.42
CA VAL A 113 7.71 -4.57 -3.74
C VAL A 113 6.91 -4.51 -2.46
N TYR A 114 6.16 -3.43 -2.24
CA TYR A 114 5.18 -3.36 -1.16
C TYR A 114 3.76 -3.37 -1.70
N CYS A 115 2.90 -4.13 -1.03
CA CYS A 115 1.45 -3.96 -1.05
C CYS A 115 1.07 -3.21 0.23
N ASP A 116 0.65 -1.96 0.07
CA ASP A 116 0.37 -0.97 1.10
C ASP A 116 1.57 -0.64 1.98
N THR A 117 1.81 -1.46 3.00
CA THR A 117 2.97 -1.38 3.92
C THR A 117 3.55 -2.75 4.21
N LEU A 118 3.09 -3.80 3.53
CA LEU A 118 3.56 -5.17 3.69
C LEU A 118 4.41 -5.57 2.48
N VAL A 119 5.56 -6.20 2.72
CA VAL A 119 6.40 -6.74 1.64
C VAL A 119 5.59 -7.77 0.84
N ALA A 120 5.44 -7.49 -0.44
CA ALA A 120 4.77 -8.32 -1.43
C ALA A 120 5.75 -9.30 -2.08
N HIS A 121 6.91 -8.80 -2.46
CA HIS A 121 8.05 -9.52 -3.00
C HIS A 121 9.33 -8.81 -2.55
N ALA A 122 10.42 -9.55 -2.33
CA ALA A 122 11.74 -8.97 -2.14
C ALA A 122 12.81 -9.98 -2.58
N SER A 123 13.80 -9.55 -3.37
CA SER A 123 14.88 -10.42 -3.83
C SER A 123 16.13 -9.68 -4.26
N PHE A 124 17.25 -10.41 -4.29
CA PHE A 124 18.52 -9.94 -4.83
C PHE A 124 18.61 -10.28 -6.31
N TYR A 125 19.11 -9.34 -7.11
CA TYR A 125 19.29 -9.48 -8.55
C TYR A 125 20.73 -9.13 -8.94
N SER A 126 21.28 -9.90 -9.86
CA SER A 126 22.58 -9.67 -10.50
C SER A 126 22.42 -9.92 -11.99
N THR A 127 22.91 -9.01 -12.82
CA THR A 127 22.90 -9.15 -14.27
C THR A 127 24.01 -10.10 -14.72
N THR A 128 23.67 -11.05 -15.59
CA THR A 128 24.55 -12.13 -16.07
C THR A 128 24.74 -12.12 -17.59
N SER A 129 23.83 -11.46 -18.30
CA SER A 129 23.85 -11.22 -19.73
C SER A 129 24.87 -10.14 -20.13
N THR A 130 25.00 -9.91 -21.44
CA THR A 130 25.65 -8.73 -22.01
C THR A 130 24.73 -8.05 -23.03
N THR A 131 23.41 -8.11 -22.80
CA THR A 131 22.41 -7.52 -23.69
C THR A 131 22.31 -6.00 -23.50
N ASN A 132 22.24 -5.27 -24.61
CA ASN A 132 21.71 -3.90 -24.64
C ASN A 132 20.29 -3.99 -25.21
N LEU A 133 19.31 -3.66 -24.40
CA LEU A 133 17.90 -3.60 -24.75
C LEU A 133 17.38 -2.17 -24.60
N CYS A 134 17.87 -1.44 -23.61
CA CYS A 134 17.44 -0.11 -23.21
C CYS A 134 18.42 0.96 -23.71
N ALA A 135 17.93 1.98 -24.44
CA ALA A 135 18.76 3.05 -24.99
C ALA A 135 19.35 4.06 -23.95
N VAL A 136 19.40 3.68 -22.67
CA VAL A 136 19.94 4.47 -21.53
C VAL A 136 21.09 3.78 -20.80
N SER A 137 21.44 2.55 -21.20
CA SER A 137 22.51 1.70 -20.68
C SER A 137 23.43 1.26 -21.83
N ASN A 138 24.59 0.69 -21.50
CA ASN A 138 25.55 0.22 -22.51
C ASN A 138 25.44 -1.28 -22.77
N LEU A 139 25.23 -2.07 -21.72
CA LEU A 139 25.09 -3.54 -21.68
C LEU A 139 24.29 -3.90 -20.41
N TYR A 140 24.11 -5.20 -20.15
CA TYR A 140 23.58 -5.79 -18.91
C TYR A 140 22.08 -5.65 -18.66
N ASP A 141 21.27 -5.28 -19.66
CA ASP A 141 19.81 -5.17 -19.47
C ASP A 141 19.13 -6.55 -19.41
N GLU A 142 18.35 -6.78 -18.36
CA GLU A 142 17.56 -8.00 -18.13
C GLU A 142 16.15 -7.67 -17.60
N SER A 143 15.22 -8.59 -17.84
CA SER A 143 13.82 -8.49 -17.40
C SER A 143 13.36 -9.75 -16.68
N PHE A 144 12.72 -9.60 -15.52
CA PHE A 144 12.23 -10.68 -14.67
C PHE A 144 10.72 -10.56 -14.47
N LEU A 145 9.96 -11.60 -14.80
CA LEU A 145 8.53 -11.65 -14.51
C LEU A 145 8.32 -11.83 -13.01
N ILE A 146 7.72 -10.84 -12.35
CA ILE A 146 7.33 -10.88 -10.94
C ILE A 146 5.81 -10.97 -10.87
N ASN A 147 5.31 -11.90 -10.06
CA ASN A 147 3.92 -11.96 -9.65
C ASN A 147 3.80 -12.19 -8.14
N PHE A 148 2.70 -11.72 -7.55
CA PHE A 148 2.37 -12.01 -6.15
C PHE A 148 0.85 -11.94 -5.93
N GLN A 149 0.40 -12.61 -4.86
CA GLN A 149 -1.00 -12.56 -4.41
C GLN A 149 -1.06 -12.15 -2.93
N LYS A 150 -2.07 -11.36 -2.55
CA LYS A 150 -2.33 -10.97 -1.15
C LYS A 150 -3.82 -10.98 -0.85
N PHE A 151 -4.19 -11.46 0.33
CA PHE A 151 -5.50 -11.15 0.90
C PHE A 151 -5.55 -9.65 1.22
N HIS A 152 -6.57 -8.97 0.74
CA HIS A 152 -6.75 -7.53 0.91
C HIS A 152 -8.25 -7.21 0.93
N TYR A 153 -8.63 -6.19 1.71
CA TYR A 153 -10.01 -5.88 2.06
C TYR A 153 -10.33 -4.37 2.11
N GLY A 154 -9.32 -3.51 1.96
CA GLY A 154 -9.52 -2.05 1.92
C GLY A 154 -10.10 -1.59 0.58
N SER A 155 -10.78 -0.44 0.55
CA SER A 155 -11.30 0.16 -0.68
C SER A 155 -10.22 0.77 -1.58
N THR A 156 -8.96 0.77 -1.14
CA THR A 156 -7.80 1.26 -1.88
C THR A 156 -6.61 0.31 -1.68
N VAL A 157 -5.82 0.06 -2.72
CA VAL A 157 -4.49 -0.57 -2.57
C VAL A 157 -3.41 0.37 -3.09
N SER A 158 -2.31 0.50 -2.35
CA SER A 158 -1.10 1.20 -2.76
C SER A 158 -0.02 0.19 -3.16
N ILE A 159 0.43 0.17 -4.41
CA ILE A 159 1.57 -0.63 -4.86
C ILE A 159 2.79 0.28 -4.93
N SER A 160 3.94 -0.16 -4.37
CA SER A 160 5.20 0.57 -4.51
C SER A 160 6.40 -0.34 -4.74
N PHE A 161 7.43 0.23 -5.38
CA PHE A 161 8.65 -0.43 -5.82
C PHE A 161 9.87 0.36 -5.37
N LEU A 162 10.84 -0.33 -4.79
CA LEU A 162 12.01 0.23 -4.13
C LEU A 162 13.24 -0.62 -4.46
N SER A 163 14.41 0.00 -4.69
CA SER A 163 15.64 -0.73 -4.99
C SER A 163 16.88 -0.08 -4.39
N SER A 164 17.93 -0.87 -4.16
CA SER A 164 19.26 -0.33 -3.89
C SER A 164 20.03 0.14 -5.13
N SER A 165 19.62 -0.27 -6.34
CA SER A 165 20.28 0.15 -7.58
C SER A 165 19.84 1.54 -8.04
N GLU A 166 20.74 2.28 -8.67
CA GLU A 166 20.47 3.58 -9.30
C GLU A 166 19.51 3.47 -10.50
N LYS A 167 19.49 2.35 -11.23
CA LYS A 167 18.83 2.22 -12.54
C LYS A 167 17.92 1.00 -12.62
N PHE A 168 16.61 1.23 -12.49
CA PHE A 168 15.60 0.17 -12.56
C PHE A 168 14.33 0.62 -13.30
N GLY A 169 13.48 -0.33 -13.66
CA GLY A 169 12.15 -0.02 -14.16
C GLY A 169 11.16 -1.17 -14.10
N ILE A 170 9.95 -0.91 -14.59
CA ILE A 170 8.88 -1.91 -14.73
C ILE A 170 8.20 -1.78 -16.11
N SER A 171 7.71 -2.90 -16.66
CA SER A 171 6.80 -2.91 -17.80
C SER A 171 5.62 -3.85 -17.60
N ASP A 172 4.59 -3.68 -18.44
CA ASP A 172 3.47 -4.62 -18.60
C ASP A 172 2.69 -4.90 -17.30
N PHE A 173 2.57 -3.90 -16.43
CA PHE A 173 1.97 -4.03 -15.11
C PHE A 173 0.49 -4.39 -15.19
N LYS A 174 0.05 -5.32 -14.36
CA LYS A 174 -1.34 -5.77 -14.22
C LYS A 174 -1.69 -5.91 -12.76
N LEU A 175 -2.88 -5.45 -12.39
CA LEU A 175 -3.49 -5.63 -11.07
C LEU A 175 -4.87 -6.26 -11.24
N TYR A 176 -4.97 -7.52 -10.83
CA TYR A 176 -6.17 -8.32 -10.79
C TYR A 176 -6.84 -8.26 -9.41
N ILE A 177 -8.15 -8.11 -9.38
CA ILE A 177 -8.98 -7.93 -8.19
C ILE A 177 -10.01 -9.05 -8.17
N HIS A 178 -10.07 -9.84 -7.10
CA HIS A 178 -11.00 -10.96 -6.97
C HIS A 178 -12.19 -10.54 -6.11
N GLU A 179 -13.29 -10.17 -6.77
CA GLU A 179 -14.54 -9.74 -6.13
C GLU A 179 -15.07 -10.81 -5.15
N CYS A 180 -15.65 -10.38 -4.02
CA CYS A 180 -16.20 -11.28 -3.01
C CYS A 180 -17.41 -12.08 -3.52
N PRO A 181 -17.49 -13.41 -3.26
CA PRO A 181 -18.76 -14.13 -3.42
C PRO A 181 -19.81 -13.57 -2.45
N GLN A 182 -21.07 -13.53 -2.89
CA GLN A 182 -22.09 -12.66 -2.30
C GLN A 182 -22.60 -13.04 -0.90
N LEU A 183 -23.15 -12.01 -0.22
CA LEU A 183 -23.88 -12.01 1.06
C LEU A 183 -23.14 -12.44 2.33
N ASP A 184 -22.64 -13.67 2.45
CA ASP A 184 -22.14 -14.14 3.76
C ASP A 184 -20.82 -13.47 4.15
N VAL A 185 -19.95 -13.18 3.17
CA VAL A 185 -18.74 -12.37 3.37
C VAL A 185 -19.09 -10.92 3.76
N ILE A 186 -20.23 -10.40 3.27
CA ILE A 186 -20.68 -9.02 3.57
C ILE A 186 -20.98 -8.87 5.06
N HIS A 187 -21.60 -9.87 5.71
CA HIS A 187 -21.81 -9.85 7.15
C HIS A 187 -20.52 -9.90 7.98
N ALA A 188 -19.47 -10.57 7.47
CA ALA A 188 -18.14 -10.54 8.10
C ALA A 188 -17.47 -9.17 7.95
N MET A 189 -17.57 -8.54 6.77
CA MET A 189 -16.98 -7.22 6.50
C MET A 189 -17.73 -6.07 7.19
N ILE A 190 -19.07 -6.15 7.34
CA ILE A 190 -19.87 -5.16 8.09
C ILE A 190 -19.48 -5.11 9.57
N LYS A 191 -18.97 -6.21 10.15
CA LYS A 191 -18.40 -6.20 11.51
C LYS A 191 -17.03 -5.56 11.62
N VAL A 192 -16.35 -5.31 10.49
CA VAL A 192 -15.06 -4.60 10.43
C VAL A 192 -15.28 -3.11 10.12
N SER A 193 -16.38 -2.75 9.44
CA SER A 193 -16.81 -1.36 9.26
C SER A 193 -17.46 -0.77 10.53
N PHE A 194 -16.63 -0.52 11.55
CA PHE A 194 -16.87 0.60 12.47
C PHE A 194 -16.76 1.94 11.71
N ASP A 195 -17.14 3.06 12.35
CA ASP A 195 -17.12 4.42 11.78
C ASP A 195 -15.73 4.81 11.21
N SER A 196 -15.49 4.45 9.95
CA SER A 196 -14.18 4.51 9.30
C SER A 196 -13.90 5.90 8.76
N ARG A 197 -13.63 6.84 9.67
CA ARG A 197 -13.19 8.19 9.33
C ARG A 197 -11.79 8.18 8.70
N SER A 198 -11.76 8.02 7.38
CA SER A 198 -10.59 8.38 6.58
C SER A 198 -10.24 9.84 6.86
N MET A 199 -9.02 10.08 7.36
CA MET A 199 -8.51 11.44 7.53
C MET A 199 -8.20 11.99 6.15
N SER A 200 -8.89 13.06 5.76
CA SER A 200 -8.62 13.78 4.52
C SER A 200 -7.14 14.16 4.39
N THR A 201 -6.64 14.23 3.15
CA THR A 201 -5.30 14.66 2.78
C THR A 201 -4.80 15.82 3.65
N ILE A 202 -3.54 15.72 4.10
CA ILE A 202 -2.89 16.72 4.96
C ILE A 202 -3.07 18.11 4.33
N ASN A 203 -3.79 19.00 5.01
CA ASN A 203 -4.02 20.36 4.57
C ASN A 203 -3.55 21.36 5.62
N THR A 204 -3.19 22.55 5.15
CA THR A 204 -2.62 23.64 5.95
C THR A 204 -3.58 24.25 6.97
N MET A 205 -4.87 23.89 6.95
CA MET A 205 -5.89 24.58 7.74
C MET A 205 -6.17 23.94 9.10
N LYS A 206 -6.04 22.61 9.30
CA LYS A 206 -6.28 21.98 10.63
C LYS A 206 -5.39 20.77 10.97
N GLY A 207 -4.42 21.02 11.86
CA GLY A 207 -4.42 20.33 13.15
C GLY A 207 -3.33 19.31 13.45
N TRP A 208 -2.23 19.25 12.71
CA TRP A 208 -1.00 18.66 13.24
C TRP A 208 -0.15 19.76 13.90
N SER A 209 0.28 19.57 15.14
CA SER A 209 1.13 20.50 15.89
C SER A 209 2.49 19.90 16.21
N THR A 210 3.50 20.75 16.33
CA THR A 210 4.87 20.42 16.77
C THR A 210 5.19 21.33 17.94
N ASN A 211 5.38 20.79 19.14
CA ASN A 211 5.49 21.58 20.39
C ASN A 211 4.35 22.61 20.52
N ASP A 212 3.10 22.15 20.32
CA ASP A 212 1.85 22.92 20.35
C ASP A 212 1.69 24.05 19.30
N ILE A 213 2.74 24.36 18.54
CA ILE A 213 2.67 25.22 17.35
C ILE A 213 2.09 24.41 16.19
N VAL A 214 0.98 24.86 15.60
CA VAL A 214 0.38 24.21 14.41
C VAL A 214 1.36 24.26 13.24
N SER A 215 1.75 23.11 12.71
CA SER A 215 2.74 23.05 11.62
C SER A 215 2.09 23.40 10.28
N THR A 216 2.40 24.58 9.77
CA THR A 216 1.96 25.04 8.44
C THR A 216 2.86 24.54 7.31
N LEU A 217 3.98 23.87 7.63
CA LEU A 217 4.94 23.31 6.67
C LEU A 217 4.45 21.97 6.12
N VAL A 218 3.44 22.06 5.26
CA VAL A 218 3.08 21.00 4.32
C VAL A 218 4.07 21.06 3.16
N GLY A 219 4.91 20.03 3.02
CA GLY A 219 5.59 19.73 1.78
C GLY A 219 4.62 19.04 0.83
N ASN A 220 4.72 19.31 -0.47
CA ASN A 220 3.96 18.61 -1.50
C ASN A 220 4.93 17.95 -2.47
N ILE A 221 4.81 16.64 -2.66
CA ILE A 221 5.42 15.90 -3.77
C ILE A 221 4.25 15.34 -4.59
N VAL A 222 4.01 15.99 -5.74
CA VAL A 222 2.85 15.74 -6.62
C VAL A 222 1.53 15.77 -5.81
N ASP A 223 0.88 14.62 -5.60
CA ASP A 223 -0.40 14.52 -4.89
C ASP A 223 -0.27 14.14 -3.40
N ILE A 224 0.94 13.84 -2.93
CA ILE A 224 1.21 13.65 -1.49
C ILE A 224 1.57 14.99 -0.85
N SER A 225 0.59 15.54 -0.13
CA SER A 225 0.82 16.49 0.97
C SER A 225 1.35 15.75 2.19
N TYR A 226 2.52 16.14 2.70
CA TYR A 226 3.13 15.59 3.91
C TYR A 226 3.55 16.71 4.86
N HIS A 227 3.39 16.51 6.17
CA HIS A 227 3.95 17.46 7.14
C HIS A 227 5.46 17.24 7.26
N LYS A 228 6.26 18.24 6.85
CA LYS A 228 7.68 18.28 7.18
C LYS A 228 7.84 18.89 8.57
N PHE A 229 8.36 18.12 9.51
CA PHE A 229 8.69 18.59 10.85
C PHE A 229 10.18 18.39 11.15
N THR A 230 10.72 19.22 12.04
CA THR A 230 12.13 19.20 12.48
C THR A 230 12.23 19.22 14.01
N GLY A 231 11.20 18.73 14.69
CA GLY A 231 11.11 18.63 16.15
C GLY A 231 10.99 17.17 16.61
N ASN A 232 11.09 16.95 17.91
CA ASN A 232 11.13 15.59 18.50
C ASN A 232 9.76 14.91 18.60
N SER A 233 8.67 15.63 18.30
CA SER A 233 7.30 15.13 18.34
C SER A 233 6.40 15.87 17.35
N ILE A 234 5.32 15.20 16.94
CA ILE A 234 4.21 15.79 16.21
C ILE A 234 2.89 15.19 16.75
N THR A 235 1.89 16.02 17.00
CA THR A 235 0.64 15.66 17.68
C THR A 235 -0.56 15.98 16.79
N LYS A 236 -1.61 15.13 16.86
CA LYS A 236 -2.89 15.33 16.17
C LYS A 236 -4.03 15.10 17.16
N GLU A 237 -4.77 16.16 17.47
CA GLU A 237 -6.01 16.01 18.23
C GLU A 237 -7.15 15.54 17.32
N ILE A 238 -7.91 14.53 17.75
CA ILE A 238 -9.08 14.01 17.04
C ILE A 238 -10.20 13.78 18.05
N THR A 239 -11.18 14.68 18.09
CA THR A 239 -12.39 14.47 18.89
C THR A 239 -13.24 13.36 18.27
N LEU A 240 -13.38 12.24 18.97
CA LEU A 240 -14.24 11.12 18.60
C LEU A 240 -15.55 11.13 19.39
N ASN A 241 -16.60 10.52 18.83
CA ASN A 241 -17.79 10.14 19.59
C ASN A 241 -17.44 9.02 20.59
N GLN A 242 -18.34 8.71 21.52
CA GLN A 242 -18.19 7.55 22.42
C GLN A 242 -17.99 6.25 21.62
N HIS A 243 -16.97 5.48 21.99
CA HIS A 243 -16.53 4.26 21.33
C HIS A 243 -15.98 3.26 22.36
N GLU A 244 -15.96 1.97 22.03
CA GLU A 244 -15.36 0.92 22.88
C GLU A 244 -13.91 0.59 22.50
N ALA A 245 -13.53 0.88 21.25
CA ALA A 245 -12.18 0.69 20.72
C ALA A 245 -11.90 1.66 19.57
N ILE A 246 -10.61 1.92 19.30
CA ILE A 246 -10.12 2.64 18.12
C ILE A 246 -9.13 1.73 17.39
N SER A 247 -9.15 1.74 16.06
CA SER A 247 -8.05 1.22 15.23
C SER A 247 -7.42 2.37 14.46
N VAL A 248 -6.10 2.51 14.54
CA VAL A 248 -5.34 3.62 13.96
C VAL A 248 -4.30 3.06 13.00
N TYR A 249 -4.29 3.56 11.76
CA TYR A 249 -3.29 3.23 10.74
C TYR A 249 -2.58 4.52 10.32
N ILE A 250 -1.26 4.58 10.53
CA ILE A 250 -0.42 5.73 10.21
C ILE A 250 0.78 5.21 9.42
N ARG A 251 1.06 5.83 8.27
CA ARG A 251 2.32 5.64 7.53
C ARG A 251 3.30 6.73 7.97
N VAL A 252 4.45 6.35 8.51
CA VAL A 252 5.56 7.26 8.83
C VAL A 252 6.71 6.93 7.88
N MET A 253 7.20 7.94 7.16
CA MET A 253 8.42 7.84 6.36
C MET A 253 9.54 8.59 7.09
N VAL A 254 10.67 7.91 7.26
CA VAL A 254 11.92 8.48 7.78
C VAL A 254 12.81 8.76 6.57
N PHE A 255 13.50 9.89 6.58
CA PHE A 255 14.41 10.29 5.51
C PHE A 255 15.70 10.85 6.12
N ASN A 256 16.85 10.45 5.57
CA ASN A 256 18.19 10.94 5.94
C ASN A 256 18.49 10.79 7.45
N SER A 257 18.49 9.57 7.97
CA SER A 257 18.66 9.31 9.40
C SER A 257 19.19 7.90 9.69
N ASP A 258 20.49 7.81 9.97
CA ASP A 258 21.25 6.60 10.34
C ASP A 258 20.50 5.71 11.34
N SER A 259 19.84 6.32 12.34
CA SER A 259 18.81 5.66 13.15
C SER A 259 17.80 6.65 13.74
N THR A 260 16.51 6.29 13.67
CA THR A 260 15.40 7.01 14.29
C THR A 260 14.55 6.05 15.12
N LYS A 261 14.14 6.45 16.33
CA LYS A 261 13.11 5.73 17.11
C LYS A 261 11.79 6.46 17.03
N ILE A 262 10.82 5.81 16.40
CA ILE A 262 9.45 6.28 16.23
C ILE A 262 8.63 5.81 17.44
N TYR A 263 7.97 6.73 18.12
CA TYR A 263 7.08 6.44 19.25
C TYR A 263 5.67 6.87 18.87
N ILE A 264 4.71 5.95 18.92
CA ILE A 264 3.29 6.26 18.68
C ILE A 264 2.57 6.25 20.02
N LYS A 265 1.97 7.39 20.38
CA LYS A 265 1.13 7.57 21.56
C LYS A 265 -0.32 7.83 21.17
N ILE A 266 -1.24 7.43 22.05
CA ILE A 266 -2.65 7.85 22.07
C ILE A 266 -2.95 8.25 23.52
N ASP A 267 -3.52 9.44 23.73
CA ASP A 267 -3.83 10.00 25.06
C ASP A 267 -2.66 9.88 26.06
N ASP A 268 -1.48 10.28 25.57
CA ASP A 268 -0.15 10.15 26.19
C ASP A 268 0.38 8.74 26.50
N VAL A 269 -0.47 7.70 26.42
CA VAL A 269 -0.10 6.28 26.56
C VAL A 269 0.71 5.84 25.35
N LEU A 270 1.85 5.18 25.58
CA LEU A 270 2.69 4.60 24.53
C LEU A 270 2.05 3.33 23.97
N ILE A 271 1.69 3.34 22.68
CA ILE A 271 1.00 2.24 21.99
C ILE A 271 1.97 1.43 21.11
N SER A 272 2.96 2.09 20.48
CA SER A 272 3.97 1.42 19.67
C SER A 272 5.33 2.11 19.76
N THR A 273 6.39 1.34 19.59
CA THR A 273 7.76 1.83 19.39
C THR A 273 8.39 1.06 18.24
N THR A 274 8.92 1.78 17.25
CA THR A 274 9.60 1.20 16.09
C THR A 274 10.99 1.81 15.99
N SER A 275 12.02 0.97 15.88
CA SER A 275 13.38 1.46 15.59
C SER A 275 13.62 1.34 14.10
N TYR A 276 13.91 2.47 13.46
CA TYR A 276 14.49 2.56 12.14
C TYR A 276 16.01 2.66 12.28
N THR A 277 16.73 1.96 11.42
CA THR A 277 18.16 2.10 11.15
C THR A 277 18.30 2.03 9.64
N ASP A 278 19.07 2.94 9.04
CA ASP A 278 19.50 2.72 7.65
C ASP A 278 20.32 1.41 7.61
N GLY A 279 20.16 0.64 6.53
CA GLY A 279 20.74 -0.70 6.34
C GLY A 279 21.73 -0.72 5.19
#